data_AF-A0A368Y9Y8-F1
#
_entry.id   AF-A0A368Y9Y8-F1
#
_cell.length_a   1.000
_cell.length_b   1.000
_cell.length_c   1.000
_cell.angle_alpha   90.00
_cell.angle_beta   90.00
_cell.angle_gamma   90.00
#
_symmetry.space_group_name_H-M   'P 1'
#
loop_
_entity.id
_entity.type
_entity.pdbx_description
1 polymer ?
#
loop_
_entity_poly.entity_id
_entity_poly.type
_entity_poly.pdbx_seq_one_letter_code
_entity_poly.pdbx_strand_id
1 'polypeptide(L)'
;MPKPLSQTPRGMFIIALADWQRAWTDHDRRAASAGFATATGQAHLAAMSDLSTSITAIEGRIAQTPANNLAELHIKITILSLDGLIRPEFQSSILEDAMRMVAEAEAEA
;
A
#
# COMPACT_ATOMS: atom_id res chain seq x y z
N MET A 1 22.12 -21.02 -28.52
CA MET A 1 21.25 -22.14 -28.09
C MET A 1 20.65 -21.79 -26.74
N PRO A 2 19.34 -21.89 -26.52
CA PRO A 2 18.78 -21.72 -25.18
C PRO A 2 19.24 -22.88 -24.29
N LYS A 3 19.58 -22.55 -23.04
CA LYS A 3 20.10 -23.49 -22.04
C LYS A 3 19.04 -24.57 -21.73
N PRO A 4 19.39 -25.87 -21.65
CA PRO A 4 18.41 -26.89 -21.33
C PRO A 4 17.82 -26.65 -19.94
N LEU A 5 16.49 -26.69 -19.86
CA LEU A 5 15.73 -26.55 -18.61
C LEU A 5 16.19 -27.65 -17.62
N SER A 6 16.46 -27.29 -16.37
CA SER A 6 16.95 -28.27 -15.39
C SER A 6 15.86 -29.31 -15.10
N GLN A 7 16.09 -30.56 -15.51
CA GLN A 7 15.18 -31.70 -15.28
C GLN A 7 15.23 -32.25 -13.85
N THR A 8 15.82 -31.51 -12.91
CA THR A 8 15.77 -31.91 -11.51
C THR A 8 14.35 -31.68 -10.97
N PRO A 9 13.85 -32.51 -10.03
CA PRO A 9 12.53 -32.32 -9.43
C PRO A 9 12.31 -30.90 -8.88
N ARG A 10 13.35 -30.31 -8.27
CA ARG A 10 13.35 -28.93 -7.79
C ARG A 10 13.23 -27.90 -8.93
N GLY A 11 13.93 -28.13 -10.05
CA GLY A 11 13.84 -27.28 -11.23
C GLY A 11 12.45 -27.29 -11.86
N MET A 12 11.84 -28.47 -11.99
CA MET A 12 10.47 -28.62 -12.50
C MET A 12 9.44 -27.95 -11.59
N PHE A 13 9.60 -28.06 -10.26
CA PHE A 13 8.72 -27.38 -9.31
C PHE A 13 8.77 -25.86 -9.43
N ILE A 14 9.96 -25.27 -9.53
CA ILE A 14 10.13 -23.82 -9.68
C ILE A 14 9.47 -23.31 -10.98
N ILE A 15 9.61 -24.06 -12.07
CA ILE A 15 8.99 -23.72 -13.36
C ILE A 15 7.46 -23.80 -13.24
N ALA A 16 6.93 -24.88 -12.67
CA ALA A 16 5.49 -25.05 -12.49
C ALA A 16 4.88 -23.96 -11.59
N LEU A 17 5.58 -23.56 -10.52
CA LEU A 17 5.14 -22.46 -9.66
C LEU A 17 5.13 -21.12 -10.40
N ALA A 18 6.16 -20.82 -11.18
CA ALA A 18 6.24 -19.59 -11.97
C ALA A 18 5.15 -19.55 -13.06
N ASP A 19 4.90 -20.69 -13.74
CA ASP A 19 3.84 -20.80 -14.74
C ASP A 19 2.46 -20.66 -14.12
N TRP A 20 2.23 -21.24 -12.93
CA TRP A 20 0.99 -21.09 -12.18
C TRP A 20 0.77 -19.64 -11.74
N GLN A 21 1.79 -18.98 -11.19
CA GLN A 21 1.70 -17.56 -10.81
C GLN A 21 1.42 -16.65 -12.02
N ARG A 22 2.03 -16.92 -13.17
CA ARG A 22 1.78 -16.19 -14.42
C ARG A 22 0.35 -16.42 -14.91
N ALA A 23 -0.13 -17.66 -14.90
CA ALA A 23 -1.49 -18.00 -15.30
C ALA A 23 -2.54 -17.35 -14.38
N TRP A 24 -2.28 -17.34 -13.07
CA TRP A 24 -3.14 -16.69 -12.08
C TRP A 24 -3.22 -15.18 -12.31
N THR A 25 -2.07 -14.51 -12.46
CA THR A 25 -2.01 -13.06 -12.75
C THR A 25 -2.74 -12.73 -14.06
N ASP A 26 -2.58 -13.59 -15.07
CA ASP A 26 -3.23 -13.39 -16.37
C ASP A 26 -4.74 -13.62 -16.31
N HIS A 27 -5.19 -14.59 -15.51
CA HIS A 27 -6.60 -14.82 -15.24
C HIS A 27 -7.23 -13.63 -14.51
N ASP A 28 -6.62 -13.13 -13.44
CA ASP A 28 -7.13 -11.97 -12.69
C ASP A 28 -7.18 -10.72 -13.57
N ARG A 29 -6.16 -10.51 -14.41
CA ARG A 29 -6.14 -9.44 -15.41
C ARG A 29 -7.29 -9.58 -16.41
N ARG A 30 -7.55 -10.80 -16.93
CA ARG A 30 -8.63 -11.07 -17.88
C ARG A 30 -10.01 -10.96 -17.22
N ALA A 31 -10.17 -11.43 -15.99
CA ALA A 31 -11.40 -11.34 -15.21
C ALA A 31 -11.73 -9.89 -14.84
N ALA A 32 -10.74 -9.11 -14.40
CA ALA A 32 -10.85 -7.68 -14.18
C ALA A 32 -11.21 -6.94 -15.48
N SER A 33 -10.49 -7.24 -16.58
CA SER A 33 -10.77 -6.65 -17.89
C SER A 33 -12.17 -6.99 -18.41
N ALA A 34 -12.64 -8.23 -18.21
CA ALA A 34 -13.99 -8.66 -18.61
C ALA A 34 -15.08 -8.04 -17.74
N GLY A 35 -14.84 -7.91 -16.44
CA GLY A 35 -15.73 -7.21 -15.51
C GLY A 35 -15.85 -5.74 -15.89
N PHE A 36 -14.72 -5.05 -16.05
CA PHE A 36 -14.64 -3.63 -16.40
C PHE A 36 -15.07 -3.31 -17.84
N ALA A 37 -15.06 -4.25 -18.78
CA ALA A 37 -15.52 -3.97 -20.16
C ALA A 37 -17.02 -3.68 -20.27
N THR A 38 -17.81 -3.97 -19.23
CA THR A 38 -19.24 -3.65 -19.16
C THR A 38 -19.47 -2.23 -18.63
N ALA A 39 -20.60 -1.60 -18.97
CA ALA A 39 -20.96 -0.28 -18.43
C ALA A 39 -21.00 -0.28 -16.88
N THR A 40 -21.53 -1.35 -16.27
CA THR A 40 -21.55 -1.54 -14.82
C THR A 40 -20.15 -1.70 -14.24
N GLY A 41 -19.27 -2.43 -14.91
CA GLY A 41 -17.89 -2.59 -14.47
C GLY A 41 -17.06 -1.32 -14.57
N GLN A 42 -17.21 -0.53 -15.64
CA GLN A 42 -16.60 0.80 -15.73
C GLN A 42 -17.09 1.72 -14.62
N ALA A 43 -18.40 1.73 -14.33
CA ALA A 43 -18.95 2.51 -13.23
C ALA A 43 -18.37 2.07 -11.86
N HIS A 44 -18.20 0.77 -11.65
CA HIS A 44 -17.59 0.26 -10.42
C HIS A 44 -16.11 0.61 -10.30
N LEU A 45 -15.33 0.49 -11.39
CA LEU A 45 -13.93 0.91 -11.42
C LEU A 45 -13.78 2.41 -11.13
N ALA A 46 -14.63 3.24 -11.74
CA ALA A 46 -14.66 4.67 -11.47
C ALA A 46 -14.93 4.95 -9.99
N ALA A 47 -15.94 4.30 -9.40
CA ALA A 47 -16.25 4.45 -7.98
C ALA A 47 -15.08 4.02 -7.06
N MET A 48 -14.40 2.91 -7.38
CA MET A 48 -13.23 2.45 -6.62
C MET A 48 -12.04 3.41 -6.75
N SER A 49 -11.84 3.99 -7.94
CA SER A 49 -10.83 5.03 -8.18
C SER A 49 -11.13 6.28 -7.37
N ASP A 50 -12.39 6.75 -7.37
CA ASP A 50 -12.83 7.92 -6.61
C ASP A 50 -12.63 7.73 -5.10
N LEU A 51 -12.94 6.53 -4.59
CA LEU A 51 -12.66 6.15 -3.20
C LEU A 51 -11.16 6.17 -2.91
N SER A 52 -10.33 5.59 -3.78
CA SER A 52 -8.88 5.60 -3.62
C SER A 52 -8.34 7.04 -3.57
N THR A 53 -8.79 7.92 -4.47
CA THR A 53 -8.39 9.34 -4.47
C THR A 53 -8.83 10.04 -3.17
N SER A 54 -10.05 9.76 -2.70
CA SER A 54 -10.57 10.34 -1.46
C SER A 54 -9.77 9.90 -0.24
N ILE A 55 -9.38 8.61 -0.18
CA ILE A 55 -8.51 8.07 0.88
C ILE A 55 -7.17 8.79 0.87
N THR A 56 -6.51 8.89 -0.29
CA THR A 56 -5.23 9.61 -0.41
C THR A 56 -5.34 11.07 0.04
N ALA A 57 -6.44 11.75 -0.31
CA ALA A 57 -6.66 13.13 0.13
C ALA A 57 -6.85 13.25 1.65
N ILE A 58 -7.57 12.30 2.27
CA ILE A 58 -7.75 12.26 3.73
C ILE A 58 -6.42 11.98 4.43
N GLU A 59 -5.64 11.01 3.95
CA GLU A 59 -4.32 10.68 4.48
C GLU A 59 -3.37 11.88 4.39
N GLY A 60 -3.38 12.60 3.26
CA GLY A 60 -2.62 13.84 3.10
C GLY A 60 -3.02 14.93 4.09
N ARG A 61 -4.31 15.09 4.37
CA ARG A 61 -4.80 16.02 5.39
C ARG A 61 -4.39 15.62 6.81
N ILE A 62 -4.43 14.33 7.12
CA ILE A 62 -3.98 13.78 8.40
C ILE A 62 -2.48 14.03 8.58
N ALA A 63 -1.67 13.78 7.55
CA ALA A 63 -0.24 14.09 7.55
C ALA A 63 0.01 15.58 7.84
N GLN A 64 -0.71 16.49 7.19
CA GLN A 64 -0.55 17.93 7.41
C GLN A 64 -1.08 18.44 8.75
N THR A 65 -1.87 17.65 9.47
CA THR A 65 -2.41 18.04 10.78
C THR A 65 -1.41 17.66 11.88
N PRO A 66 -0.88 18.62 12.64
CA PRO A 66 0.03 18.32 13.74
C PRO A 66 -0.69 17.53 14.84
N ALA A 67 -0.04 16.51 15.38
CA ALA A 67 -0.55 15.79 16.55
C ALA A 67 -0.23 16.55 17.83
N ASN A 68 -1.20 16.87 18.70
CA ASN A 68 -0.93 17.70 19.90
C ASN A 68 -0.52 16.88 21.12
N ASN A 69 -0.70 15.56 21.09
CA ASN A 69 -0.37 14.65 22.17
C ASN A 69 -0.04 13.25 21.63
N LEU A 70 0.52 12.40 22.50
CA LEU A 70 0.95 11.05 22.12
C LEU A 70 -0.20 10.19 21.56
N ALA A 71 -1.42 10.37 22.03
CA ALA A 71 -2.57 9.62 21.54
C ALA A 71 -2.90 10.00 20.08
N GLU A 72 -2.90 11.29 19.77
CA GLU A 72 -3.06 11.79 18.40
C GLU A 72 -1.93 11.30 17.49
N LEU A 73 -0.69 11.29 17.98
CA LEU A 73 0.46 10.80 17.22
C LEU A 73 0.33 9.30 16.91
N HIS A 74 -0.12 8.49 17.87
CA HIS A 74 -0.38 7.06 17.65
C HIS A 74 -1.49 6.81 16.63
N ILE A 75 -2.57 7.59 16.67
CA ILE A 75 -3.65 7.50 15.67
C ILE A 75 -3.09 7.84 14.28
N LYS A 76 -2.31 8.93 14.19
CA LYS A 76 -1.69 9.39 12.95
C LYS A 76 -0.77 8.32 12.36
N ILE A 77 0.11 7.73 13.17
CA ILE A 77 0.99 6.62 12.76
C ILE A 77 0.16 5.42 12.28
N THR A 78 -0.89 5.05 13.00
CA THR A 78 -1.74 3.90 12.65
C THR A 78 -2.38 4.08 11.28
N ILE A 79 -2.92 5.26 10.98
CA ILE A 79 -3.60 5.54 9.71
C ILE A 79 -2.59 5.63 8.55
N LEU A 80 -1.42 6.22 8.78
CA LEU A 80 -0.41 6.46 7.75
C LEU A 80 0.57 5.29 7.56
N SER A 81 0.34 4.18 8.25
CA SER A 81 1.11 2.95 8.09
C SER A 81 0.43 1.96 7.15
N LEU A 82 1.24 1.13 6.50
CA LEU A 82 0.81 -0.06 5.77
C LEU A 82 1.61 -1.26 6.31
N ASP A 83 0.93 -2.34 6.69
CA ASP A 83 1.54 -3.53 7.28
C ASP A 83 2.44 -3.24 8.51
N GLY A 84 2.04 -2.25 9.31
CA GLY A 84 2.78 -1.83 10.50
C GLY A 84 4.02 -0.96 10.23
N LEU A 85 4.26 -0.58 8.97
CA LEU A 85 5.34 0.33 8.58
C LEU A 85 4.79 1.67 8.11
N ILE A 86 5.33 2.76 8.64
CA ILE A 86 4.98 4.12 8.18
C ILE A 86 5.40 4.24 6.71
N ARG A 87 4.44 4.61 5.86
CA ARG A 87 4.72 4.75 4.43
C ARG A 87 5.72 5.91 4.19
N PRO A 88 6.70 5.76 3.28
CA PRO A 88 7.80 6.71 3.11
C PRO A 88 7.37 8.18 2.96
N GLU A 89 6.27 8.41 2.24
CA GLU A 89 5.71 9.74 1.99
C GLU A 89 5.22 10.48 3.24
N PHE A 90 5.01 9.78 4.37
CA PHE A 90 4.53 10.37 5.62
C PHE A 90 5.58 10.43 6.72
N GLN A 91 6.76 9.81 6.52
CA GLN A 91 7.77 9.68 7.56
C GLN A 91 8.27 11.03 8.09
N SER A 92 8.47 12.02 7.21
CA SER A 92 8.93 13.36 7.62
C SER A 92 7.95 14.04 8.55
N SER A 93 6.66 14.02 8.20
CA SER A 93 5.61 14.63 9.00
C SER A 93 5.47 13.98 10.39
N ILE A 94 5.54 12.66 10.47
CA ILE A 94 5.52 11.95 11.75
C ILE A 94 6.75 12.30 12.60
N LEU A 95 7.93 12.37 11.96
CA LEU A 95 9.17 12.73 12.65
C LEU A 95 9.13 14.16 13.20
N GLU A 96 8.63 15.11 12.43
CA GLU A 96 8.44 16.51 12.86
C GLU A 96 7.55 16.61 14.10
N ASP A 97 6.41 15.91 14.12
CA ASP A 97 5.53 15.89 15.29
C ASP A 97 6.20 15.24 16.50
N ALA A 98 6.88 14.11 16.31
CA ALA A 98 7.58 13.42 17.39
C ALA A 98 8.69 14.28 18.00
N MET A 99 9.50 14.94 17.16
CA MET A 99 10.57 15.84 17.61
C MET A 99 10.04 17.05 18.36
N ARG A 100 8.94 17.64 17.87
CA ARG A 100 8.29 18.76 18.56
C ARG A 100 7.80 18.35 19.96
N MET A 101 7.17 17.19 20.09
CA MET A 101 6.71 16.69 21.39
C MET A 101 7.86 16.44 22.37
N VAL A 102 9.00 15.91 21.89
CA VAL A 102 10.20 15.74 22.72
C VAL A 102 10.70 17.09 23.21
N ALA A 103 10.81 18.07 22.33
CA ALA A 103 11.27 19.41 22.70
C ALA A 103 10.31 20.11 23.70
N GLU A 104 9.00 19.95 23.53
CA GLU A 104 7.99 20.47 24.46
C GLU A 104 8.14 19.81 25.85
N ALA A 105 8.30 18.48 25.90
CA ALA A 105 8.50 17.77 27.16
C ALA A 105 9.82 18.14 27.87
N GLU A 106 10.89 18.41 27.11
CA GLU A 106 12.16 18.88 27.68
C GLU A 106 12.08 20.31 28.23
N ALA A 107 11.27 21.17 27.62
CA ALA A 107 11.10 22.55 28.08
C ALA A 107 10.26 22.66 29.37
N GLU A 108 9.43 21.65 29.66
CA GLU A 108 8.59 21.58 30.86
C GLU A 108 9.28 20.92 32.07
N ALA A 109 10.47 20.34 31.88
CA ALA A 109 11.26 19.63 32.89
C ALA A 109 12.25 20.54 33.66
#